data_AF-A0A7W1GE75-F1
#
_entry.id   AF-A0A7W1GE75-F1
#
_cell.length_a   1.000
_cell.length_b   1.000
_cell.length_c   1.000
_cell.angle_alpha   90.00
_cell.angle_beta   90.00
_cell.angle_gamma   90.00
#
_symmetry.space_group_name_H-M   'P 1'
#
loop_
_entity.id
_entity.type
_entity.pdbx_description
1 polymer ?
#
loop_
_entity_poly.entity_id
_entity_poly.type
_entity_poly.pdbx_seq_one_letter_code
_entity_poly.pdbx_strand_id
1 'polypeptide(L)'
;MHHSFIHRASIIRLTALALLSLSFIQLPVHAMMQGDPSPQGNVHLHMYWGAVGLARGQTLRYTWANLNDLDPQQREFEPLCIQVRLLAADGSVIAQAGAATVGAGQFQSFDFHRDQINLPGEPGTGRLQVRLEVSVELRRRNLVTTSSFDNFFDDAAEVIDTLTGRTTVSFKPKEIVVVGTKIR
;
A
#
# COMPACT_ATOMS: atom_id res chain seq x y z
N MET A 1 -27.41 -76.16 -50.23
CA MET A 1 -26.99 -74.74 -50.28
C MET A 1 -27.95 -73.91 -49.45
N HIS A 2 -27.67 -73.63 -48.17
CA HIS A 2 -28.38 -72.61 -47.36
C HIS A 2 -27.69 -72.48 -45.99
N HIS A 3 -26.55 -71.80 -45.92
CA HIS A 3 -25.94 -71.38 -44.65
C HIS A 3 -25.04 -70.17 -44.92
N SER A 4 -25.59 -68.95 -45.00
CA SER A 4 -24.79 -67.71 -44.91
C SER A 4 -25.66 -66.44 -44.92
N PHE A 5 -26.52 -66.21 -43.92
CA PHE A 5 -27.22 -64.91 -43.83
C PHE A 5 -27.51 -64.37 -42.41
N ILE A 6 -26.98 -65.00 -41.34
CA ILE A 6 -27.32 -64.60 -39.95
C ILE A 6 -26.20 -63.80 -39.24
N HIS A 7 -24.96 -63.80 -39.74
CA HIS A 7 -23.83 -63.20 -39.00
C HIS A 7 -23.54 -61.70 -39.25
N ARG A 8 -24.19 -61.04 -40.22
CA ARG A 8 -23.86 -59.62 -40.54
C ARG A 8 -24.61 -58.58 -39.70
N ALA A 9 -25.71 -58.94 -39.04
CA ALA A 9 -26.50 -57.99 -38.26
C ALA A 9 -25.93 -57.69 -36.85
N SER A 10 -25.10 -58.59 -36.30
CA SER A 10 -24.59 -58.46 -34.93
C SER A 10 -23.30 -57.63 -34.80
N ILE A 11 -22.50 -57.52 -35.88
CA ILE A 11 -21.21 -56.79 -35.82
C ILE A 11 -21.44 -55.27 -35.81
N ILE A 12 -22.47 -54.77 -36.50
CA ILE A 12 -22.75 -53.32 -36.59
C ILE A 12 -23.23 -52.73 -35.24
N ARG A 13 -23.89 -53.52 -34.39
CA ARG A 13 -24.38 -53.05 -33.08
C ARG A 13 -23.28 -52.90 -32.04
N LEU A 14 -22.20 -53.68 -32.13
CA LEU A 14 -21.06 -53.58 -31.20
C LEU A 14 -20.17 -52.37 -31.49
N THR A 15 -20.02 -51.96 -32.75
CA THR A 15 -19.22 -50.78 -33.12
C THR A 15 -19.87 -49.47 -32.66
N ALA A 16 -21.21 -49.39 -32.66
CA ALA A 16 -21.93 -48.19 -32.22
C ALA A 16 -21.80 -47.93 -30.71
N LEU A 17 -21.73 -48.99 -29.89
CA LEU A 17 -21.56 -48.88 -28.43
C LEU A 17 -20.12 -48.48 -28.04
N ALA A 18 -19.11 -48.88 -28.81
CA ALA A 18 -17.71 -48.50 -28.56
C ALA A 18 -17.41 -47.03 -28.92
N LEU A 19 -18.12 -46.45 -29.90
CA LEU A 19 -17.97 -45.03 -30.24
C LEU A 19 -18.66 -44.10 -29.24
N LEU A 20 -19.72 -44.56 -28.57
CA LEU A 20 -20.46 -43.79 -27.56
C LEU A 20 -19.71 -43.68 -26.22
N SER A 21 -18.82 -44.62 -25.91
CA SER A 21 -18.00 -44.56 -24.69
C SER A 21 -16.82 -43.58 -24.80
N LEU A 22 -16.33 -43.27 -26.01
CA LEU A 22 -15.24 -42.31 -26.21
C LEU A 22 -15.68 -40.85 -26.06
N SER A 23 -16.98 -40.54 -26.20
CA SER A 23 -17.48 -39.17 -26.06
C SER A 23 -17.55 -38.65 -24.60
N PHE A 24 -17.38 -39.52 -23.61
CA PHE A 24 -17.42 -39.12 -22.19
C PHE A 24 -16.06 -38.76 -21.60
N ILE A 25 -14.96 -38.89 -22.37
CA ILE A 25 -13.63 -38.40 -21.96
C ILE A 25 -13.37 -37.06 -22.65
N GLN A 26 -14.25 -36.09 -22.44
CA GLN A 26 -13.89 -34.70 -22.63
C GLN A 26 -13.07 -34.31 -21.40
N LEU A 27 -11.74 -34.45 -21.48
CA LEU A 27 -10.86 -33.74 -20.56
C LEU A 27 -11.31 -32.27 -20.59
N PRO A 28 -11.60 -31.65 -19.44
CA PRO A 28 -11.94 -30.24 -19.41
C PRO A 28 -10.77 -29.50 -20.05
N VAL A 29 -10.99 -29.03 -21.28
CA VAL A 29 -10.14 -28.03 -21.91
C VAL A 29 -10.34 -26.80 -21.03
N HIS A 30 -9.48 -26.68 -20.03
CA HIS A 30 -9.31 -25.44 -19.33
C HIS A 30 -8.74 -24.53 -20.39
N ALA A 31 -9.62 -23.77 -21.04
CA ALA A 31 -9.21 -22.55 -21.71
C ALA A 31 -8.37 -21.82 -20.68
N MET A 32 -7.06 -21.73 -20.92
CA MET A 32 -6.18 -20.88 -20.15
C MET A 32 -6.75 -19.49 -20.38
N MET A 33 -7.65 -19.06 -19.48
CA MET A 33 -8.13 -17.70 -19.47
C MET A 33 -6.87 -16.87 -19.37
N GLN A 34 -6.57 -16.17 -20.46
CA GLN A 34 -5.62 -15.09 -20.49
C GLN A 34 -6.03 -14.18 -19.33
N GLY A 35 -5.27 -14.27 -18.23
CA GLY A 35 -5.70 -13.73 -16.95
C GLY A 35 -6.07 -12.28 -17.13
N ASP A 36 -7.30 -11.93 -16.76
CA ASP A 36 -7.71 -10.54 -16.70
C ASP A 36 -6.63 -9.77 -15.92
N PRO A 37 -6.18 -8.60 -16.42
CA PRO A 37 -5.17 -7.83 -15.73
C PRO A 37 -5.61 -7.65 -14.29
N SER A 38 -4.78 -8.09 -13.34
CA SER A 38 -5.08 -8.05 -11.91
C SER A 38 -5.62 -6.65 -11.57
N PRO A 39 -6.76 -6.54 -10.86
CA PRO A 39 -7.38 -5.27 -10.57
C PRO A 39 -6.36 -4.36 -9.86
N GLN A 40 -6.11 -3.20 -10.48
CA GLN A 40 -5.29 -2.16 -9.86
C GLN A 40 -6.17 -1.43 -8.85
N GLY A 41 -5.71 -1.35 -7.61
CA GLY A 41 -6.43 -0.69 -6.53
C GLY A 41 -5.65 0.53 -6.03
N ASN A 42 -6.39 1.59 -5.71
CA ASN A 42 -5.86 2.65 -4.86
C ASN A 42 -5.96 2.18 -3.41
N VAL A 43 -4.86 2.29 -2.69
CA VAL A 43 -4.77 2.01 -1.26
C VAL A 43 -4.45 3.33 -0.56
N HIS A 44 -5.19 3.61 0.52
CA HIS A 44 -4.95 4.76 1.38
C HIS A 44 -4.44 4.27 2.73
N LEU A 45 -3.22 4.65 3.07
CA LEU A 45 -2.62 4.37 4.36
C LEU A 45 -2.77 5.60 5.25
N HIS A 46 -3.20 5.39 6.49
CA HIS A 46 -3.23 6.41 7.52
C HIS A 46 -2.32 5.98 8.67
N MET A 47 -1.34 6.81 8.99
CA MET A 47 -0.35 6.55 10.03
C MET A 47 -0.48 7.60 11.13
N TYR A 48 -0.53 7.13 12.37
CA TYR A 48 -0.69 7.98 13.54
C TYR A 48 0.55 7.91 14.42
N TRP A 49 1.02 9.08 14.78
CA TRP A 49 2.17 9.26 15.64
C TRP A 49 1.75 9.65 17.06
N GLY A 50 2.56 9.25 18.04
CA GLY A 50 2.39 9.69 19.42
C GLY A 50 2.45 11.21 19.56
N ALA A 51 1.86 11.73 20.63
CA ALA A 51 1.95 13.15 20.93
C ALA A 51 3.38 13.54 21.31
N VAL A 52 3.86 14.68 20.81
CA VAL A 52 5.17 15.24 21.13
C VAL A 52 5.02 16.72 21.51
N GLY A 53 5.81 17.17 22.48
CA GLY A 53 5.87 18.58 22.82
C GLY A 53 6.90 19.30 21.97
N LEU A 54 6.54 20.44 21.38
CA LEU A 54 7.42 21.26 20.54
C LEU A 54 7.62 22.64 21.18
N ALA A 55 8.84 22.95 21.60
CA ALA A 55 9.22 24.23 22.21
C ALA A 55 9.65 25.26 21.14
N ARG A 56 9.62 26.56 21.49
CA ARG A 56 10.09 27.65 20.60
C ARG A 56 11.55 27.40 20.21
N GLY A 57 11.92 27.75 18.98
CA GLY A 57 13.23 27.41 18.43
C GLY A 57 13.44 25.92 18.09
N GLN A 58 12.39 25.09 18.13
CA GLN A 58 12.45 23.71 17.64
C GLN A 58 11.69 23.51 16.34
N THR A 59 12.08 22.48 15.60
CA THR A 59 11.45 22.03 14.36
C THR A 59 11.06 20.56 14.50
N LEU A 60 9.80 20.22 14.21
CA LEU A 60 9.41 18.84 14.02
C LEU A 60 9.65 18.48 12.56
N ARG A 61 10.52 17.52 12.30
CA ARG A 61 10.79 16.97 10.97
C ARG A 61 10.13 15.61 10.85
N TYR A 62 9.39 15.40 9.79
CA TYR A 62 8.98 14.07 9.34
C TYR A 62 9.76 13.70 8.10
N THR A 63 10.37 12.52 8.06
CA THR A 63 11.09 12.00 6.91
C THR A 63 10.46 10.70 6.46
N TRP A 64 10.31 10.55 5.16
CA TRP A 64 9.82 9.33 4.51
C TRP A 64 10.79 8.91 3.42
N ALA A 65 11.11 7.62 3.36
CA ALA A 65 11.89 7.00 2.31
C ALA A 65 11.03 5.99 1.54
N ASN A 66 11.04 6.07 0.21
CA ASN A 66 10.44 5.07 -0.66
C ASN A 66 11.48 3.98 -0.95
N LEU A 67 11.31 2.82 -0.31
CA LEU A 67 12.21 1.67 -0.40
C LEU A 67 11.80 0.64 -1.46
N ASN A 68 10.90 1.01 -2.38
CA ASN A 68 10.59 0.16 -3.52
C ASN A 68 11.81 -0.19 -4.36
N ASP A 69 11.66 -1.26 -5.15
CA ASP A 69 12.63 -1.62 -6.17
C ASP A 69 12.85 -0.47 -7.19
N LEU A 70 14.12 -0.24 -7.52
CA LEU A 70 14.50 0.75 -8.52
C LEU A 70 14.03 0.34 -9.92
N ASP A 71 13.98 -0.96 -10.22
CA ASP A 71 13.43 -1.51 -11.46
C ASP A 71 11.91 -1.34 -11.49
N PRO A 72 11.36 -0.51 -12.41
CA PRO A 72 9.93 -0.34 -12.55
C PRO A 72 9.15 -1.63 -12.75
N GLN A 73 9.74 -2.72 -13.23
CA GLN A 73 9.05 -4.00 -13.41
C GLN A 73 8.87 -4.77 -12.10
N GLN A 74 9.75 -4.55 -11.12
CA GLN A 74 9.74 -5.22 -9.82
C GLN A 74 9.00 -4.42 -8.73
N ARG A 75 8.61 -3.16 -9.01
CA ARG A 75 7.86 -2.33 -8.06
C ARG A 75 6.48 -2.89 -7.74
N GLU A 76 6.17 -2.96 -6.45
CA GLU A 76 4.84 -3.35 -5.99
C GLU A 76 3.79 -2.23 -6.11
N PHE A 77 4.23 -0.98 -5.95
CA PHE A 77 3.38 0.19 -6.13
C PHE A 77 4.06 1.31 -6.92
N GLU A 78 3.22 2.09 -7.58
CA GLU A 78 3.59 3.29 -8.34
C GLU A 78 3.07 4.52 -7.59
N PRO A 79 3.60 5.71 -7.90
CA PRO A 79 4.34 6.47 -6.90
C PRO A 79 3.46 7.08 -5.81
N LEU A 80 4.08 7.27 -4.65
CA LEU A 80 3.42 7.64 -3.40
C LEU A 80 3.13 9.13 -3.37
N CYS A 81 1.87 9.50 -3.17
CA CYS A 81 1.51 10.85 -2.74
C CYS A 81 1.43 10.87 -1.21
N ILE A 82 2.14 11.81 -0.58
CA ILE A 82 2.21 11.92 0.88
C ILE A 82 1.63 13.25 1.31
N GLN A 83 0.67 13.20 2.23
CA GLN A 83 0.17 14.35 2.96
C GLN A 83 0.48 14.19 4.44
N VAL A 84 1.09 15.22 5.03
CA VAL A 84 1.47 15.28 6.43
C VAL A 84 0.69 16.41 7.10
N ARG A 85 0.00 16.09 8.19
CA ARG A 85 -0.77 17.04 8.99
C ARG A 85 -0.23 17.07 10.40
N LEU A 86 -0.12 18.28 10.93
CA LEU A 86 0.18 18.52 12.32
C LEU A 86 -1.12 18.89 13.03
N LEU A 87 -1.44 18.15 14.09
CA LEU A 87 -2.67 18.32 14.86
C LEU A 87 -2.37 18.92 16.23
N ALA A 88 -3.24 19.78 16.74
CA ALA A 88 -3.25 20.21 18.14
C ALA A 88 -3.80 19.12 19.06
N ALA A 89 -3.76 19.38 20.37
CA ALA A 89 -4.26 18.47 21.40
C ALA A 89 -5.76 18.14 21.26
N ASP A 90 -6.56 19.08 20.72
CA ASP A 90 -7.98 18.93 20.45
C ASP A 90 -8.29 18.21 19.11
N GLY A 91 -7.26 17.85 18.34
CA GLY A 91 -7.37 17.20 17.04
C GLY A 91 -7.53 18.15 15.85
N SER A 92 -7.57 19.47 16.06
CA SER A 92 -7.61 20.44 14.97
C SER A 92 -6.30 20.45 14.17
N VAL A 93 -6.38 20.63 12.85
CA VAL A 93 -5.20 20.76 11.98
C VAL A 93 -4.61 22.15 12.14
N ILE A 94 -3.34 22.23 12.54
CA ILE A 94 -2.64 23.50 12.80
C ILE A 94 -1.55 23.81 11.78
N ALA A 95 -1.08 22.80 11.07
CA ALA A 95 -0.22 22.93 9.90
C ALA A 95 -0.39 21.72 8.99
N GLN A 96 -0.11 21.88 7.71
CA GLN A 96 -0.11 20.77 6.76
C GLN A 96 0.96 20.99 5.70
N ALA A 97 1.53 19.89 5.23
CA ALA A 97 2.43 19.86 4.11
C ALA A 97 2.07 18.65 3.24
N GLY A 98 2.35 18.73 1.95
CA GLY A 98 2.20 17.62 1.03
C GLY A 98 3.27 17.73 -0.03
N ALA A 99 3.60 16.59 -0.61
CA ALA A 99 4.56 16.56 -1.69
C ALA A 99 4.03 15.79 -2.88
N ALA A 100 4.56 16.16 -4.04
CA ALA A 100 4.47 15.35 -5.22
C ALA A 100 5.17 13.99 -5.00
N THR A 101 5.01 13.13 -5.98
CA THR A 101 5.41 11.74 -5.93
C THR A 101 6.90 11.52 -5.64
N VAL A 102 7.19 10.74 -4.59
CA VAL A 102 8.57 10.34 -4.23
C VAL A 102 8.97 9.10 -5.03
N GLY A 103 10.03 9.20 -5.82
CA GLY A 103 10.54 8.09 -6.63
C GLY A 103 11.11 6.95 -5.78
N ALA A 104 11.23 5.76 -6.37
CA ALA A 104 11.88 4.61 -5.70
C ALA A 104 13.34 4.95 -5.34
N GLY A 105 13.78 4.55 -4.16
CA GLY A 105 15.10 4.85 -3.60
C GLY A 105 15.30 6.31 -3.16
N GLN A 106 14.26 7.14 -3.23
CA GLN A 106 14.33 8.54 -2.80
C GLN A 106 13.66 8.72 -1.43
N PHE A 107 14.02 9.80 -0.75
CA PHE A 107 13.39 10.23 0.49
C PHE A 107 13.00 11.70 0.43
N GLN A 108 12.10 12.09 1.32
CA GLN A 108 11.68 13.47 1.48
C GLN A 108 11.44 13.79 2.95
N SER A 109 11.72 15.04 3.32
CA SER A 109 11.46 15.56 4.66
C SER A 109 10.45 16.70 4.61
N PHE A 110 9.67 16.81 5.67
CA PHE A 110 8.66 17.83 5.91
C PHE A 110 8.95 18.48 7.26
N ASP A 111 9.21 19.79 7.24
CA ASP A 111 9.63 20.53 8.43
C ASP A 111 8.50 21.44 8.92
N PHE A 112 8.17 21.31 10.20
CA PHE A 112 7.21 22.14 10.90
C PHE A 112 7.94 22.93 12.00
N HIS A 113 8.23 24.19 11.71
CA HIS A 113 8.91 25.08 12.65
C HIS A 113 7.93 25.58 13.71
N ARG A 114 8.25 25.37 14.99
CA ARG A 114 7.40 25.84 16.11
C ARG A 114 7.09 27.33 16.01
N ASP A 115 8.06 28.11 15.54
CA ASP A 115 7.98 29.56 15.52
C ASP A 115 7.01 30.10 14.47
N GLN A 116 6.65 29.29 13.46
CA GLN A 116 5.66 29.61 12.44
C GLN A 116 4.23 29.23 12.85
N ILE A 117 4.06 28.52 13.97
CA ILE A 117 2.75 28.09 14.47
C ILE A 117 2.24 29.11 15.50
N ASN A 118 1.23 29.88 15.11
CA ASN A 118 0.64 30.98 15.89
C ASN A 118 -0.36 30.50 16.97
N LEU A 119 -0.04 29.41 17.65
CA LEU A 119 -0.79 28.94 18.81
C LEU A 119 0.01 29.18 20.10
N PRO A 120 -0.68 29.58 21.18
CA PRO A 120 -0.07 29.59 22.49
C PRO A 120 0.33 28.16 22.85
N GLY A 121 1.49 28.02 23.50
CA GLY A 121 1.85 26.77 24.15
C GLY A 121 1.39 26.74 25.60
N GLU A 122 1.85 25.76 26.34
CA GLU A 122 1.70 25.69 27.79
C GLU A 122 2.24 26.96 28.48
N PRO A 123 1.52 27.52 29.47
CA PRO A 123 1.99 28.67 30.25
C PRO A 123 3.39 28.45 30.84
N GLY A 124 4.25 29.45 30.73
CA GLY A 124 5.62 29.41 31.27
C GLY A 124 6.65 28.74 30.37
N THR A 125 6.30 27.65 29.67
CA THR A 125 7.25 26.92 28.79
C THR A 125 7.10 27.28 27.31
N GLY A 126 5.90 27.69 26.89
CA GLY A 126 5.56 27.90 25.49
C GLY A 126 5.55 26.61 24.65
N ARG A 127 5.70 25.44 25.27
CA ARG A 127 5.73 24.14 24.59
C ARG A 127 4.33 23.80 24.10
N LEU A 128 4.22 23.44 22.82
CA LEU A 128 2.97 23.06 22.19
C LEU A 128 2.91 21.54 22.05
N GLN A 129 1.90 20.90 22.61
CA GLN A 129 1.68 19.47 22.39
C GLN A 129 1.00 19.26 21.04
N VAL A 130 1.63 18.48 20.17
CA VAL A 130 1.18 18.21 18.80
C VAL A 130 1.15 16.72 18.51
N ARG A 131 0.37 16.32 17.50
CA ARG A 131 0.37 14.95 16.94
C ARG A 131 0.61 15.03 15.44
N LEU A 132 1.33 14.05 14.90
CA LEU A 132 1.56 13.94 13.46
C LEU A 132 0.60 12.89 12.88
N GLU A 133 -0.11 13.28 11.82
CA GLU A 133 -0.93 12.38 11.01
C GLU A 133 -0.36 12.36 9.59
N VAL A 134 -0.14 11.17 9.06
CA VAL A 134 0.38 10.99 7.70
C VAL A 134 -0.59 10.16 6.90
N SER A 135 -0.98 10.67 5.74
CA SER A 135 -1.79 9.96 4.75
C SER A 135 -0.95 9.67 3.52
N VAL A 136 -0.96 8.42 3.07
CA VAL A 136 -0.25 7.99 1.86
C VAL A 136 -1.26 7.41 0.89
N GLU A 137 -1.31 7.96 -0.31
CA GLU A 137 -2.04 7.36 -1.43
C GLU A 137 -1.04 6.61 -2.32
N LEU A 138 -1.33 5.33 -2.57
CA LEU A 138 -0.52 4.47 -3.42
C LEU A 138 -1.37 3.68 -4.39
N ARG A 139 -0.82 3.44 -5.58
CA ARG A 139 -1.45 2.60 -6.60
C ARG A 139 -0.72 1.26 -6.64
N ARG A 140 -1.39 0.20 -6.17
CA ARG A 140 -0.81 -1.14 -6.13
C ARG A 140 -1.00 -1.83 -7.48
N ARG A 141 0.05 -2.46 -8.01
CA ARG A 141 -0.02 -3.23 -9.26
C ARG A 141 -0.67 -4.58 -9.07
N ASN A 142 -0.35 -5.26 -7.96
CA ASN A 142 -0.87 -6.57 -7.60
C ASN A 142 -1.44 -6.52 -6.18
N LEU A 143 -2.74 -6.77 -6.01
CA LEU A 143 -3.39 -6.76 -4.69
C LEU A 143 -3.10 -8.02 -3.87
N VAL A 144 -2.49 -9.04 -4.49
CA VAL A 144 -2.30 -10.39 -3.93
C VAL A 144 -1.01 -10.51 -3.10
N THR A 145 -0.11 -9.52 -3.11
CA THR A 145 1.15 -9.62 -2.35
C THR A 145 0.90 -9.57 -0.83
N THR A 146 1.46 -10.57 -0.14
CA THR A 146 1.41 -10.78 1.33
C THR A 146 2.51 -10.04 2.09
N SER A 147 3.42 -9.37 1.38
CA SER A 147 4.50 -8.58 1.96
C SER A 147 3.92 -7.47 2.83
N SER A 148 4.41 -7.36 4.07
CA SER A 148 4.05 -6.27 4.98
C SER A 148 4.47 -4.93 4.36
N PHE A 149 3.62 -3.91 4.49
CA PHE A 149 3.86 -2.57 3.97
C PHE A 149 5.19 -1.96 4.46
N ASP A 150 5.60 -2.35 5.67
CA ASP A 150 6.85 -1.92 6.33
C ASP A 150 8.13 -2.24 5.53
N ASN A 151 8.07 -3.12 4.52
CA ASN A 151 9.25 -3.43 3.69
C ASN A 151 9.50 -2.41 2.57
N PHE A 152 8.52 -1.57 2.25
CA PHE A 152 8.58 -0.72 1.06
C PHE A 152 8.75 0.76 1.37
N PHE A 153 8.68 1.13 2.63
CA PHE A 153 8.99 2.46 3.07
C PHE A 153 9.58 2.41 4.46
N ASP A 154 10.37 3.43 4.77
CA ASP A 154 10.78 3.71 6.14
C ASP A 154 10.47 5.16 6.45
N ASP A 155 10.03 5.42 7.66
CA ASP A 155 9.65 6.77 8.07
C ASP A 155 10.14 7.08 9.49
N ALA A 156 10.37 8.36 9.75
CA ALA A 156 10.90 8.82 11.02
C ALA A 156 10.36 10.21 11.32
N ALA A 157 10.11 10.48 12.60
CA ALA A 157 9.86 11.83 13.08
C ALA A 157 10.92 12.22 14.10
N GLU A 158 11.36 13.45 14.01
CA GLU A 158 12.45 14.00 14.82
C GLU A 158 12.09 15.41 15.31
N VAL A 159 12.43 15.70 16.57
CA VAL A 159 12.42 17.08 17.08
C VAL A 159 13.84 17.60 17.04
N ILE A 160 14.08 18.62 16.24
CA ILE A 160 15.38 19.23 15.99
C ILE A 160 15.45 20.58 16.68
N ASP A 161 16.52 20.85 17.41
CA ASP A 161 16.85 22.19 17.90
C ASP A 161 17.33 23.04 16.72
N THR A 162 16.60 24.11 16.39
CA THR A 162 16.85 24.90 15.17
C THR A 162 18.18 25.65 15.23
N LEU A 163 18.66 26.00 16.42
CA LEU A 163 19.92 26.72 16.59
C LEU A 163 21.14 25.81 16.33
N THR A 164 21.10 24.59 16.85
CA THR A 164 22.23 23.65 16.82
C THR A 164 22.12 22.61 15.70
N GLY A 165 20.94 22.44 15.10
CA GLY A 165 20.64 21.39 14.14
C GLY A 165 20.62 19.97 14.73
N ARG A 166 20.65 19.83 16.06
CA ARG A 166 20.71 18.51 16.73
C ARG A 166 19.32 17.94 16.95
N THR A 167 19.15 16.65 16.65
CA THR A 167 17.99 15.87 17.06
C THR A 167 17.96 15.73 18.58
N THR A 168 16.86 16.11 19.20
CA THR A 168 16.60 16.02 20.64
C THR A 168 15.70 14.85 21.00
N VAL A 169 14.83 14.44 20.07
CA VAL A 169 13.94 13.28 20.18
C VAL A 169 13.78 12.67 18.79
N SER A 170 13.81 11.35 18.69
CA SER A 170 13.48 10.60 17.47
C SER A 170 12.50 9.49 17.84
N PHE A 171 11.55 9.22 16.95
CA PHE A 171 10.50 8.25 17.20
C PHE A 171 10.02 7.60 15.89
N LYS A 172 9.26 6.51 16.00
CA LYS A 172 8.64 5.74 14.92
C LYS A 172 7.10 5.78 15.06
N PRO A 173 6.33 5.53 13.99
CA PRO A 173 4.87 5.55 14.07
C PRO A 173 4.39 4.52 15.08
N LYS A 174 3.32 4.86 15.80
CA LYS A 174 2.74 3.95 16.81
C LYS A 174 1.85 2.91 16.16
N GLU A 175 1.12 3.32 15.13
CA GLU A 175 0.08 2.52 14.49
C GLU A 175 -0.02 2.89 12.99
N ILE A 176 -0.12 1.86 12.16
CA ILE A 176 -0.35 1.96 10.72
C ILE A 176 -1.72 1.34 10.44
N VAL A 177 -2.65 2.17 9.97
CA VAL A 177 -4.01 1.74 9.62
C VAL A 177 -4.16 1.74 8.11
N VAL A 178 -4.46 0.58 7.53
CA VAL A 178 -4.77 0.44 6.10
C VAL A 178 -6.27 0.72 5.91
N VAL A 179 -6.62 1.86 5.33
CA VAL A 179 -8.02 2.26 5.15
C VAL A 179 -8.47 1.90 3.74
N GLY A 180 -8.86 0.63 3.58
CA GLY A 180 -9.58 0.12 2.41
C GLY A 180 -8.75 -0.05 1.14
N THR A 181 -9.34 -0.80 0.21
CA THR A 181 -8.87 -0.95 -1.17
C THR A 181 -10.06 -0.67 -2.07
N LYS A 182 -10.04 0.47 -2.77
CA LYS A 182 -11.12 0.74 -3.73
C LYS A 182 -10.76 0.08 -5.05
N ILE A 183 -11.32 -1.10 -5.28
CA ILE A 183 -11.26 -1.77 -6.59
C ILE A 183 -12.20 -0.98 -7.51
N ARG A 184 -11.66 -0.38 -8.57
CA ARG A 184 -12.45 0.26 -9.63
C ARG A 184 -12.70 -0.73 -10.75
#